data_AF-A0AAX2LFR8-F1
#
_entry.id   AF-A0AAX2LFR8-F1
#
_cell.length_a   1.000
_cell.length_b   1.000
_cell.length_c   1.000
_cell.angle_alpha   90.00
_cell.angle_beta   90.00
_cell.angle_gamma   90.00
#
_symmetry.space_group_name_H-M   'P 1'
#
loop_
_entity.id
_entity.type
_entity.pdbx_description
1 polymer ?
#
loop_
_entity_poly.entity_id
_entity_poly.type
_entity_poly.pdbx_seq_one_letter_code
_entity_poly.pdbx_strand_id
1 'polypeptide(L)'
;MIGLVIIFIALIIIYLGVILFAGATFVKISLFALDKLVVFIASWYYTHHYFSVKFSSGYAMYFWDVLAAILAVIIYSALFKMIHRKLGLLGKILNFAISFLSSMTVYCILVNGFVTNEKSYFLPLLKYDFMNRVVNYIIITIISLVVWKRREDYLMEMKAE
;
A
#
# COMPACT_ATOMS: atom_id res chain seq x y z
N MET A 1 -26.45 -22.11 30.89
CA MET A 1 -25.99 -22.70 29.61
C MET A 1 -26.29 -21.80 28.42
N ILE A 2 -27.53 -21.34 28.21
CA ILE A 2 -27.91 -20.44 27.10
C ILE A 2 -27.14 -19.11 27.10
N GLY A 3 -26.98 -18.45 28.26
CA GLY A 3 -26.22 -17.19 28.34
C GLY A 3 -24.75 -17.30 27.94
N LEU A 4 -24.12 -18.44 28.23
CA LEU A 4 -22.72 -18.72 27.87
C LEU A 4 -22.56 -18.94 26.36
N VAL A 5 -23.55 -19.58 25.74
CA VAL A 5 -23.63 -19.76 24.28
C VAL A 5 -23.81 -18.42 23.56
N ILE A 6 -24.67 -17.53 24.09
CA ILE A 6 -24.87 -16.18 23.52
C ILE A 6 -23.58 -15.36 23.59
N ILE A 7 -22.87 -15.37 24.73
CA ILE A 7 -21.59 -14.68 24.88
C ILE A 7 -20.56 -15.21 23.89
N PHE A 8 -20.47 -16.54 23.73
CA PHE A 8 -19.54 -17.16 22.79
C PHE A 8 -19.82 -16.76 21.34
N ILE A 9 -21.07 -16.77 20.90
CA ILE A 9 -21.47 -16.32 19.55
C ILE A 9 -21.16 -14.82 19.36
N ALA A 10 -21.44 -13.99 20.36
CA ALA A 10 -21.13 -12.55 20.30
C ALA A 10 -19.62 -12.30 20.14
N LEU A 11 -18.77 -13.05 20.85
CA LEU A 11 -17.32 -12.97 20.73
C LEU A 11 -16.82 -13.36 19.32
N ILE A 12 -17.43 -14.38 18.70
CA ILE A 12 -17.10 -14.77 17.32
C ILE A 12 -17.46 -13.64 16.34
N ILE A 13 -18.63 -13.04 16.48
CA ILE A 13 -19.07 -11.94 15.61
C ILE A 13 -18.14 -10.72 15.78
N ILE A 14 -17.78 -10.37 17.02
CA ILE A 14 -16.84 -9.29 17.31
C ILE A 14 -15.47 -9.59 16.69
N TYR A 15 -14.95 -10.80 16.86
CA TYR A 15 -13.67 -11.23 16.31
C TYR A 15 -13.65 -11.16 14.78
N LEU A 16 -14.69 -11.67 14.11
CA LEU A 16 -14.85 -11.56 12.66
C LEU A 16 -14.96 -10.10 12.21
N GLY A 17 -15.71 -9.28 12.93
CA GLY A 17 -15.83 -7.85 12.68
C GLY A 17 -14.49 -7.12 12.78
N VAL A 18 -13.69 -7.42 13.80
CA VAL A 18 -12.34 -6.87 13.99
C VAL A 18 -11.41 -7.30 12.85
N ILE A 19 -11.43 -8.57 12.43
CA ILE A 19 -10.62 -9.05 11.30
C ILE A 19 -11.02 -8.35 10.00
N LEU A 20 -12.32 -8.24 9.71
CA LEU A 20 -12.81 -7.58 8.50
C LEU A 20 -12.45 -6.09 8.50
N PHE A 21 -12.58 -5.42 9.64
CA PHE A 21 -12.22 -4.01 9.80
C PHE A 21 -10.70 -3.80 9.66
N ALA A 22 -9.89 -4.63 10.31
CA ALA A 22 -8.44 -4.59 10.21
C ALA A 22 -7.97 -4.88 8.78
N GLY A 23 -8.57 -5.87 8.11
CA GLY A 23 -8.30 -6.19 6.72
C GLY A 23 -8.65 -5.05 5.78
N ALA A 24 -9.83 -4.45 5.91
CA ALA A 24 -10.24 -3.30 5.11
C ALA A 24 -9.33 -2.08 5.35
N THR A 25 -8.95 -1.85 6.60
CA THR A 25 -8.04 -0.76 6.98
C THR A 25 -6.63 -1.00 6.44
N PHE A 26 -6.13 -2.23 6.52
CA PHE A 26 -4.84 -2.62 5.97
C PHE A 26 -4.80 -2.44 4.45
N VAL A 27 -5.79 -2.97 3.73
CA VAL A 27 -5.91 -2.79 2.27
C VAL A 27 -5.94 -1.30 1.91
N LYS A 28 -6.70 -0.51 2.65
CA LYS A 28 -6.75 0.94 2.48
C LYS A 28 -5.36 1.56 2.67
N ILE A 29 -4.68 1.31 3.79
CA ILE A 29 -3.34 1.85 4.05
C ILE A 29 -2.35 1.40 2.96
N SER A 30 -2.36 0.12 2.59
CA SER A 30 -1.50 -0.41 1.53
C SER A 30 -1.74 0.27 0.19
N LEU A 31 -3.00 0.52 -0.19
CA LEU A 31 -3.31 1.25 -1.43
C LEU A 31 -2.78 2.68 -1.44
N PHE A 32 -2.78 3.35 -0.28
CA PHE A 32 -2.40 4.77 -0.16
C PHE A 32 -0.94 5.03 0.20
N ALA A 33 -0.24 4.04 0.77
CA ALA A 33 1.11 4.21 1.33
C ALA A 33 2.15 3.26 0.71
N LEU A 34 1.80 2.50 -0.34
CA LEU A 34 2.73 1.55 -0.97
C LEU A 34 4.02 2.23 -1.45
N ASP A 35 3.91 3.42 -2.03
CA ASP A 35 5.06 4.20 -2.49
C ASP A 35 5.99 4.59 -1.33
N LYS A 36 5.43 5.01 -0.20
CA LYS A 36 6.20 5.29 1.02
C LYS A 36 6.85 4.04 1.59
N LEU A 37 6.16 2.90 1.55
CA LEU A 37 6.71 1.61 1.98
C LEU A 37 7.89 1.20 1.09
N VAL A 38 7.78 1.36 -0.23
CA VAL A 38 8.86 1.07 -1.17
C VAL A 38 10.08 1.96 -0.88
N VAL A 39 9.87 3.26 -0.65
CA VAL A 39 10.96 4.18 -0.25
C VAL A 39 11.58 3.72 1.07
N PHE A 40 10.77 3.35 2.05
CA PHE A 40 11.25 2.86 3.35
C PHE A 40 12.15 1.62 3.19
N ILE A 41 11.68 0.59 2.46
CA ILE A 41 12.43 -0.67 2.26
C ILE A 41 13.71 -0.42 1.48
N ALA A 42 13.65 0.39 0.42
CA ALA A 42 14.83 0.73 -0.37
C ALA A 42 15.87 1.47 0.48
N SER A 43 15.45 2.49 1.23
CA SER A 43 16.34 3.24 2.11
C SER A 43 16.93 2.37 3.22
N TRP A 44 16.12 1.51 3.82
CA TRP A 44 16.63 0.53 4.78
C TRP A 44 17.70 -0.37 4.16
N TYR A 45 17.43 -0.97 3.00
CA TYR A 45 18.37 -1.86 2.31
C TYR A 45 19.71 -1.19 2.00
N TYR A 46 19.66 0.02 1.42
CA TYR A 46 20.88 0.76 1.08
C TYR A 46 21.64 1.21 2.32
N THR A 47 20.95 1.75 3.33
CA THR A 47 21.61 2.18 4.57
C THR A 47 22.23 0.99 5.29
N HIS A 48 21.54 -0.15 5.36
CA HIS A 48 22.05 -1.35 6.02
C HIS A 48 23.36 -1.83 5.40
N HIS A 49 23.36 -2.05 4.08
CA HIS A 49 24.50 -2.62 3.37
C HIS A 49 25.68 -1.66 3.22
N TYR A 50 25.42 -0.37 3.01
CA TYR A 50 26.48 0.58 2.67
C TYR A 50 26.97 1.41 3.86
N PHE A 51 26.16 1.58 4.92
CA PHE A 51 26.48 2.42 6.06
C PHE A 51 26.46 1.65 7.38
N SER A 52 25.30 1.13 7.80
CA SER A 52 25.09 0.60 9.16
C SER A 52 26.04 -0.53 9.52
N VAL A 53 26.24 -1.51 8.63
CA VAL A 53 27.15 -2.64 8.88
C VAL A 53 28.63 -2.22 8.91
N LYS A 54 28.99 -1.09 8.27
CA LYS A 54 30.39 -0.61 8.23
C LYS A 54 30.76 0.27 9.41
N PHE A 55 29.80 1.05 9.93
CA PHE A 55 30.04 2.06 10.96
C PHE A 55 29.48 1.69 12.34
N SER A 56 28.69 0.62 12.46
CA SER A 56 28.03 0.24 13.71
C SER A 56 28.05 -1.27 13.92
N SER A 57 27.82 -1.70 15.15
CA SER A 57 27.74 -3.11 15.52
C SER A 57 26.54 -3.36 16.44
N GLY A 58 26.10 -4.63 16.51
CA GLY A 58 24.93 -5.02 17.30
C GLY A 58 23.65 -4.25 16.91
N TYR A 59 22.87 -3.85 17.92
CA TYR A 59 21.58 -3.17 17.69
C TYR A 59 21.70 -1.76 17.10
N ALA A 60 22.86 -1.12 17.19
CA ALA A 60 23.07 0.20 16.62
C ALA A 60 22.94 0.20 15.08
N MET A 61 23.23 -0.93 14.42
CA MET A 61 23.03 -1.08 12.97
C MET A 61 21.57 -0.85 12.58
N TYR A 62 20.64 -1.51 13.27
CA TYR A 62 19.21 -1.41 13.01
C TYR A 62 18.62 -0.05 13.41
N PHE A 63 19.23 0.63 14.38
CA PHE A 63 18.84 1.99 14.73
C PHE A 63 19.07 2.95 13.54
N TRP A 64 20.26 2.91 12.94
CA TRP A 64 20.59 3.76 11.79
C TRP A 64 19.73 3.46 10.56
N ASP A 65 19.47 2.19 10.33
CA ASP A 65 18.57 1.69 9.29
C ASP A 65 17.17 2.31 9.38
N VAL A 66 16.54 2.18 10.55
CA VAL A 66 15.18 2.70 10.78
C VAL A 66 15.18 4.23 10.72
N LEU A 67 16.17 4.88 11.31
CA LEU A 67 16.28 6.34 11.28
C LEU A 67 16.39 6.88 9.85
N ALA A 68 17.28 6.30 9.04
CA ALA A 68 17.46 6.71 7.65
C ALA A 68 16.20 6.44 6.81
N ALA A 69 15.55 5.29 7.01
CA ALA A 69 14.32 4.95 6.29
C ALA A 69 13.17 5.93 6.61
N ILE A 70 12.98 6.30 7.88
CA ILE A 70 11.98 7.31 8.29
C ILE A 70 12.30 8.67 7.66
N LEU A 71 13.56 9.12 7.74
CA LEU A 71 13.98 10.39 7.14
C LEU A 71 13.73 10.41 5.63
N ALA A 72 14.04 9.32 4.93
CA ALA A 72 13.81 9.21 3.49
C ALA A 72 12.33 9.29 3.12
N VAL A 73 11.42 8.68 3.89
CA VAL A 73 9.97 8.77 3.66
C VAL A 73 9.46 10.21 3.85
N ILE A 74 9.96 10.92 4.85
CA ILE A 74 9.62 12.34 5.09
C ILE A 74 10.09 13.20 3.92
N ILE A 75 11.35 13.04 3.50
CA ILE A 75 11.94 13.76 2.37
C ILE A 75 11.16 13.46 1.08
N TYR A 76 10.89 12.18 0.79
CA TYR A 76 10.10 11.77 -0.37
C TYR A 76 8.72 12.44 -0.37
N SER A 77 8.02 12.44 0.77
CA SER A 77 6.69 13.04 0.88
C SER A 77 6.71 14.55 0.59
N ALA A 78 7.73 15.26 1.11
CA ALA A 78 7.91 16.68 0.87
C ALA A 78 8.27 16.98 -0.60
N LEU A 79 9.20 16.22 -1.17
CA LEU A 79 9.62 16.36 -2.57
C LEU A 79 8.46 16.07 -3.52
N PHE A 80 7.73 14.97 -3.31
CA PHE A 80 6.58 14.62 -4.12
C PHE A 80 5.52 15.72 -4.10
N LYS A 81 5.20 16.27 -2.91
CA LYS A 81 4.28 17.41 -2.79
C LYS A 81 4.78 18.63 -3.58
N MET A 82 6.06 18.96 -3.46
CA MET A 82 6.64 20.11 -4.18
C MET A 82 6.59 19.91 -5.70
N ILE A 83 6.96 18.73 -6.18
CA ILE A 83 6.95 18.36 -7.61
C ILE A 83 5.53 18.41 -8.15
N HIS A 84 4.59 17.76 -7.46
CA HIS A 84 3.16 17.75 -7.83
C HIS A 84 2.62 19.18 -7.99
N ARG A 85 2.90 20.05 -7.01
CA ARG A 85 2.47 21.45 -7.02
C ARG A 85 3.08 22.24 -8.18
N LYS A 86 4.37 22.07 -8.46
CA LYS A 86 5.06 22.81 -9.54
C LYS A 86 4.65 22.35 -10.93
N LEU A 87 4.39 21.06 -11.10
CA LEU A 87 4.18 20.44 -12.42
C LEU A 87 2.70 20.43 -12.87
N GLY A 88 1.74 20.75 -12.00
CA GLY A 88 0.32 20.85 -12.37
C GLY A 88 -0.22 19.54 -12.95
N LEU A 89 -0.57 19.53 -14.24
CA LEU A 89 -1.10 18.34 -14.93
C LEU A 89 -0.12 17.15 -14.90
N LEU A 90 1.17 17.39 -15.10
CA LEU A 90 2.18 16.33 -15.04
C LEU A 90 2.30 15.74 -13.63
N GLY A 91 2.12 16.57 -12.59
CA GLY A 91 2.01 16.12 -11.21
C GLY A 91 0.83 15.18 -10.98
N LYS A 92 -0.33 15.50 -11.56
CA LYS A 92 -1.52 14.64 -11.51
C LYS A 92 -1.33 13.30 -12.21
N ILE A 93 -0.68 13.30 -13.38
CA ILE A 93 -0.35 12.08 -14.14
C ILE A 93 0.61 11.20 -13.33
N LEU A 94 1.65 11.80 -12.72
CA LEU A 94 2.57 11.09 -11.84
C LEU A 94 1.84 10.48 -10.64
N ASN A 95 0.94 11.23 -10.00
CA ASN A 95 0.14 10.72 -8.89
C ASN A 95 -0.78 9.56 -9.33
N PHE A 96 -1.36 9.64 -10.54
CA PHE A 96 -2.14 8.55 -11.10
C PHE A 96 -1.30 7.30 -11.34
N ALA A 97 -0.11 7.45 -11.95
CA ALA A 97 0.80 6.33 -12.19
C ALA A 97 1.19 5.61 -10.90
N ILE A 98 1.51 6.37 -9.84
CA ILE A 98 1.81 5.78 -8.53
C ILE A 98 0.57 5.06 -7.97
N SER A 99 -0.61 5.68 -8.04
CA SER A 99 -1.86 5.08 -7.56
C SER A 99 -2.21 3.80 -8.31
N PHE A 100 -1.90 3.74 -9.60
CA PHE A 100 -2.06 2.55 -10.44
C PHE A 100 -1.11 1.43 -10.03
N LEU A 101 0.18 1.72 -9.87
CA LEU A 101 1.16 0.73 -9.42
C LEU A 101 0.84 0.19 -8.01
N SER A 102 0.43 1.06 -7.09
CA SER A 102 -0.04 0.66 -5.76
C SER A 102 -1.25 -0.26 -5.84
N SER A 103 -2.25 0.12 -6.64
CA SER A 103 -3.48 -0.68 -6.80
C SER A 103 -3.19 -2.03 -7.45
N MET A 104 -2.34 -2.06 -8.47
CA MET A 104 -1.90 -3.30 -9.12
C MET A 104 -1.19 -4.22 -8.14
N THR A 105 -0.26 -3.69 -7.36
CA THR A 105 0.53 -4.49 -6.40
C THR A 105 -0.38 -5.09 -5.33
N VAL A 106 -1.23 -4.29 -4.71
CA VAL A 106 -2.18 -4.76 -3.69
C VAL A 106 -3.16 -5.77 -4.28
N TYR A 107 -3.69 -5.50 -5.48
CA TYR A 107 -4.59 -6.43 -6.18
C TYR A 107 -3.92 -7.78 -6.40
N CYS A 108 -2.71 -7.79 -6.97
CA CYS A 108 -1.97 -9.01 -7.25
C CYS A 108 -1.65 -9.80 -5.97
N ILE A 109 -1.23 -9.13 -4.90
CA ILE A 109 -0.95 -9.78 -3.60
C ILE A 109 -2.23 -10.42 -3.04
N LEU A 110 -3.36 -9.71 -3.08
CA LEU A 110 -4.63 -10.24 -2.56
C LEU A 110 -5.13 -11.43 -3.38
N VAL A 111 -5.09 -11.33 -4.70
CA VAL A 111 -5.54 -12.40 -5.59
C VAL A 111 -4.64 -13.62 -5.49
N ASN A 112 -3.33 -13.41 -5.44
CA ASN A 112 -2.37 -14.50 -5.31
C ASN A 112 -2.48 -15.18 -3.94
N GLY A 113 -2.48 -14.41 -2.85
CA GLY A 113 -2.47 -14.95 -1.50
C GLY A 113 -3.80 -15.51 -1.02
N PHE A 114 -4.94 -14.90 -1.38
CA PHE A 114 -6.24 -15.27 -0.80
C PHE A 114 -7.20 -15.97 -1.77
N VAL A 115 -7.06 -15.77 -3.08
CA VAL A 115 -8.03 -16.31 -4.05
C VAL A 115 -7.48 -17.50 -4.81
N THR A 116 -6.28 -17.36 -5.36
CA THR A 116 -5.70 -18.37 -6.25
C THR A 116 -4.67 -19.25 -5.56
N ASN A 117 -4.34 -18.95 -4.30
CA ASN A 117 -3.37 -19.67 -3.47
C ASN A 117 -2.05 -19.91 -4.23
N GLU A 118 -1.39 -18.81 -4.59
CA GLU A 118 -0.09 -18.72 -5.27
C GLU A 118 -0.09 -19.14 -6.75
N LYS A 119 -1.22 -19.56 -7.31
CA LYS A 119 -1.29 -20.06 -8.70
C LYS A 119 -1.37 -18.97 -9.78
N SER A 120 -1.87 -17.78 -9.44
CA SER A 120 -2.03 -16.67 -10.39
C SER A 120 -2.01 -15.32 -9.68
N TYR A 121 -1.69 -14.24 -10.39
CA TYR A 121 -1.82 -12.87 -9.87
C TYR A 121 -3.13 -12.19 -10.33
N PHE A 122 -3.89 -12.86 -11.20
CA PHE A 122 -5.14 -12.38 -11.76
C PHE A 122 -6.29 -13.33 -11.43
N LEU A 123 -7.47 -12.75 -11.20
CA LEU A 123 -8.70 -13.51 -11.01
C LEU A 123 -8.98 -14.28 -12.30
N PRO A 124 -9.30 -15.59 -12.23
CA PRO A 124 -9.64 -16.40 -13.39
C PRO A 124 -11.11 -16.16 -13.78
N LEU A 125 -11.44 -14.95 -14.24
CA LEU A 125 -12.80 -14.54 -14.59
C LEU A 125 -13.23 -15.08 -15.95
N LEU A 126 -12.30 -15.18 -16.90
CA LEU A 126 -12.55 -15.62 -18.27
C LEU A 126 -11.60 -16.76 -18.66
N LYS A 127 -12.07 -17.64 -19.54
CA LYS A 127 -11.29 -18.79 -20.04
C LYS A 127 -10.15 -18.40 -20.97
N TYR A 128 -10.29 -17.30 -21.72
CA TYR A 128 -9.26 -16.84 -22.66
C TYR A 128 -8.29 -15.89 -21.96
N ASP A 129 -7.04 -16.30 -21.82
CA ASP A 129 -6.01 -15.63 -21.02
C ASP A 129 -5.88 -14.14 -21.29
N PHE A 130 -5.82 -13.73 -22.56
CA PHE A 130 -5.63 -12.32 -22.91
C PHE A 130 -6.85 -11.48 -22.49
N MET A 131 -8.07 -11.95 -22.76
CA MET A 131 -9.29 -11.27 -22.31
C MET A 131 -9.41 -11.25 -20.79
N ASN A 132 -8.99 -12.33 -20.12
CA ASN A 132 -8.95 -12.36 -18.66
C ASN A 132 -8.02 -11.27 -18.11
N ARG A 133 -6.82 -11.12 -18.67
CA ARG A 133 -5.88 -10.04 -18.28
C ARG A 133 -6.49 -8.65 -18.52
N VAL A 134 -7.12 -8.43 -19.68
CA VAL A 134 -7.77 -7.15 -20.00
C VAL A 134 -8.82 -6.79 -18.94
N VAL A 135 -9.71 -7.73 -18.59
CA VAL A 135 -10.73 -7.49 -17.55
C VAL A 135 -10.10 -7.18 -16.19
N ASN A 136 -9.05 -7.91 -15.81
CA ASN A 136 -8.34 -7.66 -14.56
C ASN A 136 -7.70 -6.26 -14.53
N TYR A 137 -7.08 -5.81 -15.64
CA TYR A 137 -6.53 -4.46 -15.73
C TYR A 137 -7.59 -3.37 -15.69
N ILE A 138 -8.79 -3.61 -16.24
CA ILE A 138 -9.94 -2.70 -16.08
C ILE A 138 -10.30 -2.56 -14.60
N ILE A 139 -10.39 -3.68 -13.87
CA ILE A 139 -10.68 -3.67 -12.42
C ILE A 139 -9.62 -2.87 -11.66
N ILE A 140 -8.33 -3.13 -11.92
CA ILE A 140 -7.21 -2.41 -11.29
C ILE A 140 -7.29 -0.91 -11.59
N THR A 141 -7.65 -0.53 -12.82
CA THR A 141 -7.79 0.87 -13.22
C THR A 141 -8.94 1.57 -12.48
N ILE A 142 -10.07 0.89 -12.29
CA ILE A 142 -11.19 1.44 -11.51
C ILE A 142 -10.75 1.70 -10.06
N ILE A 143 -10.06 0.73 -9.44
CA ILE A 143 -9.53 0.86 -8.08
C ILE A 143 -8.52 2.04 -8.03
N SER A 144 -7.62 2.12 -9.01
CA SER A 144 -6.59 3.15 -9.03
C SER A 144 -7.15 4.56 -9.20
N LEU A 145 -8.25 4.73 -9.93
CA LEU A 145 -8.93 6.02 -10.04
C LEU A 145 -9.49 6.49 -8.70
N VAL A 146 -10.07 5.58 -7.91
CA VAL A 146 -10.56 5.89 -6.55
C VAL A 146 -9.40 6.28 -5.63
N VAL A 147 -8.31 5.53 -5.67
CA VAL A 147 -7.09 5.83 -4.90
C VAL A 147 -6.48 7.17 -5.32
N TRP A 148 -6.36 7.40 -6.62
CA TRP A 148 -5.81 8.64 -7.17
C TRP A 148 -6.60 9.86 -6.72
N LYS A 149 -7.94 9.84 -6.87
CA LYS A 149 -8.79 10.96 -6.47
C LYS A 149 -8.61 11.30 -4.99
N ARG A 150 -8.63 10.29 -4.12
CA ARG A 150 -8.43 10.51 -2.68
C ARG A 150 -7.04 11.02 -2.34
N ARG A 151 -5.99 10.59 -3.06
CA ARG A 151 -4.63 11.14 -2.90
C ARG A 151 -4.53 12.59 -3.38
N GLU A 152 -5.18 12.93 -4.49
CA GLU A 152 -5.29 14.32 -4.95
C GLU A 152 -5.96 15.21 -3.91
N ASP A 153 -7.07 14.76 -3.31
CA ASP A 153 -7.77 15.52 -2.28
C ASP A 153 -6.85 15.84 -1.10
N TYR A 154 -6.08 14.85 -0.59
CA TYR A 154 -5.09 15.10 0.48
C TYR A 154 -3.96 16.06 0.08
N LEU A 155 -3.49 15.99 -1.16
CA LEU A 155 -2.44 16.90 -1.65
C LEU A 155 -2.97 18.34 -1.78
N MET A 156 -4.27 18.50 -2.02
CA MET A 156 -4.96 19.79 -2.20
C MET A 156 -5.53 20.36 -0.89
N GLU A 157 -5.97 19.55 0.07
CA GLU A 157 -6.43 20.01 1.40
C GLU A 157 -5.30 20.68 2.18
N MET A 158 -4.08 20.14 2.10
CA MET A 158 -2.87 20.78 2.64
C MET A 158 -2.41 22.04 1.87
N LYS A 159 -3.24 22.58 0.98
CA LYS A 159 -3.06 23.89 0.31
C LYS A 159 -3.86 24.99 1.01
N ALA A 160 -4.86 24.63 1.81
CA ALA A 160 -5.76 25.57 2.48
C ALA A 160 -5.30 25.95 3.91
N GLU A 161 -4.27 25.29 4.42
CA GLU A 161 -3.49 25.67 5.61
C GLU A 161 -2.21 26.40 5.18
#